data_AF-A0A973FTI7-F1
#
_entry.id   AF-A0A973FTI7-F1
#
_cell.length_a   1.000
_cell.length_b   1.000
_cell.length_c   1.000
_cell.angle_alpha   90.00
_cell.angle_beta   90.00
_cell.angle_gamma   90.00
#
_symmetry.space_group_name_H-M   'P 1'
#
loop_
_entity.id
_entity.type
_entity.pdbx_description
1 polymer ?
#
loop_
_entity_poly.entity_id
_entity_poly.type
_entity_poly.pdbx_seq_one_letter_code
_entity_poly.pdbx_strand_id
1 'polypeptide(L)' 'MRSEHQQQLINRLKTIEGHVRGVQRMVEADAYCIDLLKQTRAIQQSLA' A
#
# COMPACT_ATOMS: atom_id res chain seq x y z
N MET A 1 -5.40 20.31 18.08
CA MET A 1 -4.39 19.23 18.23
C MET A 1 -4.93 18.00 17.53
N ARG A 2 -4.19 17.44 16.57
CA ARG A 2 -4.50 16.07 16.08
C ARG A 2 -4.15 15.10 17.20
N SER A 3 -5.03 14.17 17.52
CA SER A 3 -4.70 13.14 18.51
C SER A 3 -3.58 12.24 17.99
N GLU A 4 -2.80 11.64 18.89
CA GLU A 4 -1.75 10.68 18.51
C GLU A 4 -2.31 9.54 17.64
N HIS A 5 -3.53 9.08 17.95
CA HIS A 5 -4.26 8.11 17.14
C HIS A 5 -4.53 8.60 15.70
N GLN A 6 -4.93 9.86 15.53
CA GLN A 6 -5.11 10.43 14.19
C GLN A 6 -3.78 10.43 13.42
N GLN A 7 -2.68 10.79 14.07
CA GLN A 7 -1.36 10.81 13.43
C GLN A 7 -0.89 9.40 13.02
N GLN A 8 -1.11 8.40 13.87
CA GLN A 8 -0.82 7.00 13.56
C GLN A 8 -1.62 6.49 12.36
N LEU A 9 -2.94 6.77 12.33
CA LEU A 9 -3.81 6.42 11.20
C LEU A 9 -3.31 7.03 9.89
N ILE A 10 -2.93 8.31 9.91
CA ILE A 10 -2.40 8.99 8.72
C ILE A 10 -1.09 8.37 8.25
N ASN A 11 -0.20 8.02 9.17
CA ASN A 11 1.06 7.36 8.82
C ASN A 11 0.79 6.00 8.16
N ARG A 12 -0.16 5.21 8.68
CA ARG A 12 -0.58 3.93 8.07
C ARG A 12 -1.14 4.15 6.66
N LEU A 13 -2.00 5.15 6.48
CA LEU A 13 -2.57 5.49 5.16
C LEU A 13 -1.48 5.92 4.16
N LYS A 14 -0.49 6.71 4.58
CA LYS A 14 0.66 7.09 3.73
C LYS A 14 1.48 5.89 3.28
N THR A 15 1.70 4.92 4.17
CA THR A 15 2.39 3.67 3.81
C THR A 15 1.61 2.88 2.77
N ILE A 16 0.30 2.72 2.97
CA ILE A 16 -0.59 2.03 2.02
C ILE A 16 -0.56 2.71 0.65
N GLU A 17 -0.66 4.03 0.63
CA GLU A 17 -0.57 4.82 -0.61
C GLU A 17 0.78 4.61 -1.33
N GLY A 18 1.89 4.54 -0.59
CA GLY A 18 3.19 4.17 -1.13
C GLY A 18 3.22 2.78 -1.77
N HIS A 19 2.59 1.79 -1.13
CA HIS A 19 2.49 0.44 -1.68
C HIS A 19 1.63 0.40 -2.95
N VAL A 20 0.51 1.12 -2.98
CA VAL A 20 -0.35 1.23 -4.18
C VAL A 20 0.42 1.85 -5.34
N ARG A 21 1.17 2.94 -5.11
CA ARG A 21 2.09 3.51 -6.12
C ARG A 21 3.17 2.53 -6.57
N GLY A 22 3.63 1.64 -5.70
CA GLY A 22 4.54 0.56 -6.04
C GLY A 22 3.91 -0.41 -7.05
N VAL A 23 2.70 -0.86 -6.77
CA VAL A 23 1.95 -1.76 -7.67
C VAL A 23 1.66 -1.10 -9.01
N GLN A 24 1.29 0.19 -9.04
CA GLN A 24 1.09 0.92 -10.30
C GLN A 24 2.34 0.86 -11.20
N ARG A 25 3.52 1.15 -10.64
CA ARG A 25 4.80 1.05 -11.38
C ARG A 25 5.10 -0.37 -11.85
N MET A 26 4.73 -1.39 -11.08
CA MET A 26 4.87 -2.78 -11.50
C MET A 26 3.97 -3.11 -12.70
N VAL A 27 2.74 -2.59 -12.73
CA VAL A 27 1.84 -2.76 -13.87
C VAL A 27 2.38 -2.05 -15.12
N GLU A 28 2.86 -0.81 -14.96
CA GLU A 28 3.50 -0.05 -16.04
C GLU A 28 4.75 -0.75 -16.60
N ALA A 29 5.46 -1.50 -15.76
CA ALA A 29 6.64 -2.28 -16.12
C ALA A 29 6.32 -3.71 -16.61
N ASP A 30 5.05 -4.04 -16.85
CA ASP A 30 4.58 -5.38 -17.24
C ASP A 30 5.10 -6.51 -16.32
N ALA A 31 5.13 -6.23 -15.02
CA ALA A 31 5.60 -7.18 -14.02
C ALA A 31 4.73 -8.43 -13.98
N TYR A 32 5.34 -9.57 -13.64
CA TYR A 32 4.66 -10.86 -13.62
C TYR A 32 3.44 -10.86 -12.70
N CYS A 33 2.32 -11.40 -13.22
CA CYS A 33 1.01 -11.38 -12.55
C CYS A 33 1.04 -11.96 -11.12
N ILE A 34 1.88 -12.97 -10.86
CA ILE A 34 2.00 -13.56 -9.52
C ILE A 34 2.65 -12.60 -8.52
N ASP A 35 3.58 -11.76 -8.97
CA ASP A 35 4.22 -10.78 -8.09
C ASP A 35 3.28 -9.60 -7.82
N LEU A 36 2.51 -9.17 -8.83
CA LEU A 36 1.39 -8.24 -8.62
C LEU A 36 0.37 -8.78 -7.60
N LEU A 37 0.01 -10.06 -7.70
CA LEU A 37 -0.90 -10.71 -6.76
C LEU A 37 -0.35 -10.74 -5.32
N LYS A 38 0.96 -10.99 -5.15
CA LYS A 38 1.60 -10.92 -3.83
C LYS A 38 1.55 -9.51 -3.25
N GLN A 39 1.87 -8.50 -4.04
CA GLN A 39 1.89 -7.10 -3.56
C GLN A 39 0.50 -6.59 -3.23
N THR A 40 -0.51 -6.90 -4.06
CA THR A 40 -1.91 -6.54 -3.77
C THR A 40 -2.44 -7.22 -2.51
N ARG A 41 -2.06 -8.48 -2.24
CA ARG A 41 -2.37 -9.15 -0.97
C ARG A 41 -1.70 -8.46 0.23
N ALA A 42 -0.45 -8.02 0.10
CA ALA A 42 0.23 -7.28 1.17
C ALA A 42 -0.47 -5.95 1.51
N ILE A 43 -1.02 -5.27 0.51
CA ILE A 43 -1.84 -4.06 0.69
C ILE A 43 -3.14 -4.39 1.45
N GLN A 44 -3.83 -5.46 1.08
CA GLN A 44 -5.05 -5.90 1.78
C GLN A 44 -4.77 -6.20 3.26
N GLN A 45 -3.67 -6.87 3.58
CA GLN A 45 -3.27 -7.13 4.97
C GLN A 45 -2.91 -5.84 5.72
N SER A 46 -2.46 -4.80 5.01
CA SER A 46 -2.19 -3.50 5.61
C SER A 46 -3.46 -2.71 5.93
N LEU A 47 -4.63 -3.13 5.43
CA LEU A 47 -5.95 -2.53 5.70
C LEU A 47 -6.73 -3.23 6.81
N ALA A 48 -6.51 -4.54 7.01
CA ALA A 48 -7.09 -5.33 8.10
C ALA A 48 -6.51 -4.95 9.46
#